data_AF-A0A0B8QRP7-F1
#
_entry.id   AF-A0A0B8QRP7-F1
#
_cell.length_a   1.000
_cell.length_b   1.000
_cell.length_c   1.000
_cell.angle_alpha   90.00
_cell.angle_beta   90.00
_cell.angle_gamma   90.00
#
_symmetry.space_group_name_H-M   'P 1'
#
loop_
_entity.id
_entity.type
_entity.pdbx_description
1 polymer ?
#
loop_
_entity_poly.entity_id
_entity_poly.type
_entity_poly.pdbx_seq_one_letter_code
_entity_poly.pdbx_strand_id
1 'polypeptide(L)' 'MGYFALKPLNKEFTTLTFAGVSMGSDDYFGYWLGAGLGYNFTPKDSLSLFGLVMDNDYGSDQKIILSYSHTFSGI' A
#
# COMPACT_ATOMS: atom_id res chain seq x y z
N MET A 1 6.58 -4.61 12.49
CA MET A 1 5.37 -5.45 12.40
C MET A 1 4.32 -4.72 11.59
N GLY A 2 3.53 -5.42 10.77
CA GLY A 2 2.56 -4.76 9.90
C GLY A 2 1.34 -5.64 9.60
N TYR A 3 0.24 -4.97 9.31
CA TYR A 3 -1.03 -5.53 8.91
C TYR A 3 -1.42 -5.00 7.53
N PHE A 4 -1.97 -5.88 6.71
CA PHE A 4 -2.49 -5.56 5.39
C PHE A 4 -3.88 -6.16 5.27
N ALA A 5 -4.83 -5.36 4.82
CA ALA A 5 -6.20 -5.80 4.55
C ALA A 5 -6.57 -5.43 3.11
N LEU A 6 -6.87 -6.46 2.32
CA LEU A 6 -7.34 -6.36 0.94
C LEU A 6 -8.81 -6.72 0.89
N LYS A 7 -9.64 -5.87 0.30
CA LYS A 7 -11.06 -6.13 0.11
C LYS A 7 -11.46 -5.84 -1.34
N PRO A 8 -11.89 -6.85 -2.11
CA PRO A 8 -12.55 -6.63 -3.39
C PRO A 8 -13.85 -5.86 -3.15
N LEU A 9 -13.99 -4.71 -3.81
CA LEU A 9 -15.25 -3.95 -3.82
C LEU A 9 -16.18 -4.50 -4.90
N ASN A 10 -15.61 -4.87 -6.04
CA ASN A 10 -16.26 -5.59 -7.13
C ASN A 10 -15.18 -6.34 -7.95
N LYS A 11 -15.50 -6.77 -9.18
CA LYS A 11 -14.58 -7.51 -10.06
C LYS A 11 -13.36 -6.71 -10.52
N GLU A 12 -13.49 -5.39 -10.56
CA GLU A 12 -12.48 -4.50 -11.13
C GLU A 12 -11.75 -3.72 -10.03
N PHE A 13 -12.46 -3.34 -8.97
CA PHE A 13 -11.93 -2.51 -7.89
C PHE A 13 -11.62 -3.30 -6.63
N THR A 14 -10.43 -3.08 -6.08
CA THR A 14 -9.99 -3.59 -4.79
C THR A 14 -9.55 -2.43 -3.92
N THR A 15 -9.94 -2.41 -2.65
CA THR A 15 -9.32 -1.51 -1.69
C THR A 15 -8.23 -2.23 -0.90
N LEU A 16 -7.15 -1.51 -0.64
CA LEU A 16 -6.05 -1.94 0.21
C LEU A 16 -5.92 -0.94 1.35
N THR A 17 -5.83 -1.45 2.57
CA THR A 17 -5.40 -0.68 3.73
C THR A 17 -4.25 -1.41 4.38
N PHE A 18 -3.27 -0.66 4.89
CA PHE A 18 -2.09 -1.23 5.49
C PHE A 18 -1.60 -0.33 6.60
N ALA A 19 -1.17 -0.92 7.70
CA ALA A 19 -0.62 -0.18 8.83
C ALA A 19 0.45 -1.01 9.51
N GLY A 20 1.43 -0.35 10.10
CA GLY A 20 2.46 -1.04 10.83
C GLY A 20 3.37 -0.11 11.59
N VAL A 21 4.27 -0.75 12.33
CA VAL A 21 5.28 -0.09 13.14
C VAL A 21 6.65 -0.69 12.83
N SER A 22 7.67 0.13 12.97
CA SER A 22 9.07 -0.18 12.76
C SER A 22 9.80 0.13 14.06
N MET A 23 10.59 -0.81 14.58
CA MET A 23 11.43 -0.62 15.76
C MET A 23 12.88 -0.94 15.39
N GLY A 24 13.82 -0.09 15.76
CA GLY A 24 15.25 -0.20 15.45
C GLY A 24 16.14 -0.20 16.69
N SER A 25 17.44 -0.35 16.48
CA SER A 25 18.42 -0.64 17.55
C SER A 25 18.82 0.56 18.45
N ASP A 26 18.34 1.78 18.16
CA ASP A 26 18.70 3.00 18.90
C ASP A 26 17.46 3.78 19.35
N ASP A 27 16.51 3.10 20.02
CA ASP A 27 15.19 3.66 20.40
C ASP A 27 14.33 4.16 19.23
N TYR A 28 14.75 3.90 17.99
CA TYR A 28 14.00 4.24 16.79
C TYR A 28 12.63 3.55 16.79
N PHE A 29 11.58 4.35 16.76
CA PHE A 29 10.21 3.92 16.56
C PHE A 29 9.60 4.72 15.41
N GLY A 30 8.95 4.00 14.50
CA GLY A 30 8.14 4.63 13.47
C GLY A 30 6.85 3.88 13.25
N TYR A 31 5.85 4.56 12.72
CA TYR A 31 4.65 3.93 12.20
C TYR A 31 4.39 4.35 10.76
N TRP A 32 3.66 3.51 10.06
CA TRP A 32 3.21 3.76 8.71
C TRP A 32 1.74 3.34 8.61
N LEU A 33 0.96 4.16 7.91
CA LEU A 33 -0.44 3.92 7.64
C LEU A 33 -0.73 4.32 6.20
N GLY A 34 -1.40 3.46 5.47
CA GLY A 34 -1.77 3.72 4.09
C GLY A 34 -3.09 3.10 3.70
N ALA A 35 -3.72 3.71 2.71
CA ALA A 35 -4.97 3.26 2.15
C ALA A 35 -5.05 3.64 0.67
N GLY A 36 -5.75 2.83 -0.11
CA GLY A 36 -5.91 3.09 -1.53
C GLY A 36 -6.87 2.16 -2.25
N LEU A 37 -6.89 2.34 -3.56
CA LEU A 37 -7.72 1.64 -4.52
C LEU A 37 -6.86 1.09 -5.65
N GLY A 38 -7.11 -0.16 -6.01
CA GLY A 38 -6.65 -0.80 -7.24
C GLY A 38 -7.81 -0.93 -8.21
N TYR A 39 -7.53 -0.77 -9.50
CA TYR A 39 -8.42 -0.95 -10.63
C TYR A 39 -7.79 -1.91 -11.63
N ASN A 40 -8.45 -3.04 -11.87
CA ASN A 40 -8.08 -4.04 -12.87
C ASN A 40 -8.90 -3.78 -14.12
N PHE A 41 -8.26 -3.26 -15.17
CA PHE A 41 -8.93 -2.99 -16.45
C PHE A 41 -8.88 -4.19 -17.39
N THR A 42 -7.87 -5.05 -17.23
CA THR A 42 -7.85 -6.38 -17.84
C THR A 42 -7.44 -7.41 -16.78
N PRO A 43 -7.63 -8.72 -17.02
CA PRO A 43 -7.11 -9.76 -16.13
C PRO A 43 -5.58 -9.74 -15.96
N LYS A 44 -4.85 -9.06 -16.85
CA LYS A 44 -3.39 -8.97 -16.81
C LYS A 44 -2.90 -7.61 -16.35
N ASP A 45 -3.75 -6.59 -16.39
CA ASP A 45 -3.34 -5.22 -16.22
C ASP A 45 -4.11 -4.53 -15.09
N SER A 46 -3.37 -3.86 -14.22
CA SER A 46 -3.93 -3.16 -13.08
C SER A 46 -3.23 -1.84 -12.81
N LEU A 47 -4.01 -0.88 -12.32
CA LEU A 47 -3.55 0.42 -11.83
C LEU A 47 -3.89 0.51 -10.34
N SER A 48 -3.01 1.04 -9.51
CA SER A 48 -3.30 1.29 -8.10
C SER A 48 -2.87 2.68 -7.69
N LEU A 49 -3.69 3.30 -6.85
CA LEU A 49 -3.45 4.60 -6.25
C LEU A 49 -3.61 4.49 -4.73
N PHE A 50 -2.58 4.83 -3.98
CA PHE A 50 -2.60 4.78 -2.53
C PHE A 50 -1.91 6.00 -1.91
N GLY A 51 -2.48 6.47 -0.81
CA GLY A 51 -1.85 7.42 0.09
C GLY A 51 -1.13 6.68 1.22
N LEU A 52 0.00 7.22 1.64
CA LEU A 52 0.82 6.69 2.72
C LEU A 52 1.28 7.85 3.60
N VAL A 53 1.02 7.74 4.90
CA VAL A 53 1.58 8.60 5.92
C VAL A 53 2.54 7.77 6.78
N MET A 54 3.70 8.34 7.08
CA MET A 54 4.71 7.70 7.92
C MET A 54 5.26 8.73 8.87
N ASP A 55 5.57 8.30 10.07
CA ASP A 55 6.14 9.15 11.09
C ASP A 55 7.15 8.34 11.89
N ASN A 56 8.29 8.94 12.19
CA ASN A 56 9.35 8.35 13.00
C ASN A 56 10.14 9.44 13.72
N ASP A 57 11.13 9.05 14.52
CA ASP A 57 11.99 9.97 15.28
C ASP A 57 12.75 11.00 14.44
N TYR A 58 12.86 10.78 13.11
CA TYR A 58 13.55 11.69 12.19
C TYR A 58 12.58 12.59 11.40
N GLY A 59 11.26 12.36 11.48
CA GLY A 59 10.24 13.22 10.89
C GLY A 59 9.04 12.47 10.29
N SER A 60 8.18 13.26 9.65
CA SER A 60 6.93 12.80 9.03
C SER A 60 7.01 12.89 7.50
N ASP A 61 6.55 11.84 6.82
CA ASP A 61 6.44 11.76 5.37
C ASP A 61 4.99 11.52 4.95
N GLN A 62 4.56 12.17 3.87
CA GLN A 62 3.30 11.90 3.19
C GLN A 62 3.56 11.62 1.71
N LYS A 63 3.07 10.50 1.22
CA LYS A 63 3.30 10.04 -0.16
C LYS A 63 1.98 9.70 -0.83
N ILE A 64 1.87 10.09 -2.10
CA ILE A 64 0.87 9.56 -3.03
C ILE A 64 1.61 8.66 -4.01
N ILE A 65 1.14 7.44 -4.16
CA ILE A 65 1.80 6.43 -4.98
C ILE A 65 0.81 5.95 -6.04
N LEU A 66 1.19 6.15 -7.30
CA LEU A 66 0.49 5.62 -8.47
C LEU A 66 1.35 4.50 -9.07
N SER A 67 0.78 3.32 -9.25
CA SER A 67 1.49 2.15 -9.78
C SER A 67 0.71 1.48 -10.89
N TYR A 68 1.41 1.07 -11.94
CA TYR A 68 0.88 0.20 -12.99
C TYR A 68 1.56 -1.17 -12.89
N SER A 69 0.78 -2.24 -13.07
CA SER A 69 1.29 -3.61 -13.10
C SER A 69 0.69 -4.37 -14.27
N HIS A 70 1.56 -5.08 -15.01
CA HIS A 70 1.19 -5.99 -16.09
C HIS A 70 1.75 -7.37 -15.82
N THR A 71 0.92 -8.40 -15.90
CA THR A 71 1.29 -9.80 -15.71
C THR A 71 1.53 -10.47 -17.06
N PHE A 72 2.80 -10.73 -17.39
CA PHE A 72 3.21 -11.35 -18.65
C PHE A 72 2.96 -12.87 -18.72
N SER A 73 2.90 -13.55 -17.58
CA SER A 73 2.75 -15.00 -17.48
C SER A 73 1.55 -15.34 -16.60
N GLY A 74 0.58 -16.07 -17.15
CA GLY A 74 -0.39 -16.83 -16.37
C GLY A 74 0.07 -18.27 -16.33
N ILE A 75 0.69 -18.68 -15.22
CA ILE A 75 0.76 -20.10 -14.85
C ILE A 75 -0.44 -20.36 -13.95
#